data_AF-A0A971UKP0-F1
#
_entry.id   AF-A0A971UKP0-F1
#
_cell.length_a   1.000
_cell.length_b   1.000
_cell.length_c   1.000
_cell.angle_alpha   90.00
_cell.angle_beta   90.00
_cell.angle_gamma   90.00
#
_symmetry.space_group_name_H-M   'P 1'
#
loop_
_entity.id
_entity.type
_entity.pdbx_description
1 polymer ?
#
loop_
_entity_poly.entity_id
_entity_poly.type
_entity_poly.pdbx_seq_one_letter_code
_entity_poly.pdbx_strand_id
1 'polypeptide(L)'
;MMVVFRNVAITGIRVDAPLTHAGQSLPVCVTVRNFCGKPMTCTMTASCLGEPISGQELKLDALGKSEVTLLVPVKNALPLFGKVHLEVSDELAADNQAWFAANPTDLRRVYLQPDPASSGLDAWDYLRTIIAPTGGNPLAGVEMREDASEIETPGDTPRLLILRDGRKGKLPRRKAAMSFLEHGGAIICLWQDSREMREFLSYFDVSCALHGESATRRLKTVDFAHPVFRPFLDIKTAGLFDVLFFDPPTLQLPASARVSARFDNGDPAIAELDVAGGRLILIAAQMTREATDWPVRASFLPTWAQLLAYAGQTESQPASFECGLPIAAGCSIDHVTQMETSQAQDAGPAGFRPTRPGAYLLESAGRRQAVAVNLNECESSPLALAEDDDYEHRLCGEECDVAVAAMPVGIPTRGKNIWWLVIVIAGVFMTAEIVLANRTAL
;
A
#
# COMPACT_ATOMS: atom_id res chain seq x y z
N MET A 1 24.15 20.85 -40.81
CA MET A 1 23.72 21.38 -39.50
C MET A 1 22.91 20.27 -38.87
N MET A 2 23.47 19.51 -37.91
CA MET A 2 22.71 18.46 -37.21
C MET A 2 21.57 19.14 -36.47
N VAL A 3 20.33 18.72 -36.75
CA VAL A 3 19.18 19.09 -35.94
C VAL A 3 19.45 18.51 -34.55
N VAL A 4 19.66 19.37 -33.56
CA VAL A 4 19.87 18.94 -32.18
C VAL A 4 18.49 18.74 -31.59
N PHE A 5 18.03 17.48 -31.59
CA PHE A 5 16.77 17.09 -30.99
C PHE A 5 16.72 17.55 -29.53
N ARG A 6 15.63 18.25 -29.16
CA ARG A 6 15.40 18.72 -27.80
C ARG A 6 14.24 17.94 -27.21
N ASN A 7 14.44 17.37 -26.03
CA ASN A 7 13.37 16.72 -25.28
C ASN A 7 13.55 16.93 -23.77
N VAL A 8 12.46 17.29 -23.08
CA VAL A 8 12.36 17.34 -21.63
C VAL A 8 11.09 16.65 -21.20
N ALA A 9 11.21 15.44 -20.67
CA ALA A 9 10.06 14.57 -20.44
C ALA A 9 9.74 14.37 -18.97
N ILE A 10 8.47 14.07 -18.69
CA ILE A 10 8.09 13.41 -17.46
C ILE A 10 8.41 11.92 -17.61
N THR A 11 9.44 11.47 -16.91
CA THR A 11 9.94 10.09 -16.99
C THR A 11 9.49 9.24 -15.81
N GLY A 12 8.55 9.71 -15.01
CA GLY A 12 8.00 8.92 -13.92
C GLY A 12 7.02 9.74 -13.09
N ILE A 13 5.92 9.10 -12.71
CA ILE A 13 4.96 9.66 -11.78
C ILE A 13 4.51 8.57 -10.81
N ARG A 14 4.68 8.81 -9.52
CA ARG A 14 4.28 7.87 -8.48
C ARG A 14 3.57 8.59 -7.36
N VAL A 15 2.44 8.02 -6.95
CA VAL A 15 1.75 8.43 -5.74
C VAL A 15 2.51 7.79 -4.57
N ASP A 16 3.23 8.61 -3.79
CA ASP A 16 4.12 8.14 -2.72
C ASP A 16 3.37 8.02 -1.38
N ALA A 17 2.21 7.39 -1.43
CA ALA A 17 1.39 7.12 -0.26
C ALA A 17 0.93 5.66 -0.32
N PRO A 18 1.40 4.80 0.60
CA PRO A 18 0.88 3.44 0.70
C PRO A 18 -0.59 3.44 1.13
N LEU A 19 -1.11 4.58 1.63
CA LEU A 19 -2.47 4.72 2.12
C LEU A 19 -3.12 6.01 1.61
N THR A 20 -4.32 5.88 1.04
CA THR A 20 -5.14 7.04 0.63
C THR A 20 -6.50 7.03 1.33
N HIS A 21 -6.77 8.07 2.12
CA HIS A 21 -8.06 8.30 2.77
C HIS A 21 -8.54 9.73 2.56
N ALA A 22 -9.84 9.96 2.75
CA ALA A 22 -10.42 11.30 2.65
C ALA A 22 -9.85 12.23 3.75
N GLY A 23 -9.50 13.46 3.38
CA GLY A 23 -8.99 14.48 4.30
C GLY A 23 -7.46 14.61 4.36
N GLN A 24 -6.70 13.69 3.76
CA GLN A 24 -5.24 13.77 3.72
C GLN A 24 -4.71 14.59 2.53
N SER A 25 -3.44 15.01 2.61
CA SER A 25 -2.69 15.46 1.44
C SER A 25 -1.89 14.30 0.86
N LEU A 26 -2.10 14.01 -0.42
CA LEU A 26 -1.46 12.93 -1.15
C LEU A 26 -0.14 13.43 -1.79
N PRO A 27 1.04 12.93 -1.36
CA PRO A 27 2.29 13.23 -2.04
C PRO A 27 2.35 12.51 -3.40
N VAL A 28 2.49 13.30 -4.46
CA VAL A 28 2.71 12.81 -5.83
C VAL A 28 4.11 13.20 -6.24
N CYS A 29 4.99 12.21 -6.39
CA CYS A 29 6.36 12.38 -6.80
C CYS A 29 6.44 12.30 -8.33
N VAL A 30 6.87 13.40 -8.95
CA VAL A 30 7.05 13.55 -10.39
C VAL A 30 8.54 13.61 -10.69
N THR A 31 8.96 12.81 -11.66
CA THR A 31 10.34 12.78 -12.15
C THR A 31 10.42 13.43 -13.52
N VAL A 32 11.20 14.50 -13.62
CA VAL A 32 11.43 15.22 -14.87
C VAL A 32 12.88 15.04 -15.30
N ARG A 33 13.10 14.74 -16.58
CA ARG A 33 14.44 14.53 -17.14
C ARG A 33 14.65 15.38 -18.37
N ASN A 34 15.79 16.05 -18.41
CA ASN A 34 16.27 16.73 -19.60
C ASN A 34 17.12 15.76 -20.43
N PHE A 35 16.78 15.54 -21.69
CA PHE A 35 17.59 14.74 -22.63
C PHE A 35 18.49 15.60 -23.51
N CYS A 36 18.46 16.93 -23.35
CA CYS A 36 19.29 17.85 -24.10
C CYS A 36 20.71 17.93 -23.50
N GLY A 37 21.71 18.11 -24.36
CA GLY A 37 23.09 18.44 -23.96
C GLY A 37 23.28 19.88 -23.45
N LYS A 38 22.19 20.60 -23.19
CA LYS A 38 22.17 21.98 -22.67
C LYS A 38 21.16 22.09 -21.53
N PRO A 39 21.36 23.01 -20.58
CA PRO A 39 20.37 23.26 -19.54
C PRO A 39 19.07 23.80 -20.15
N MET A 40 17.94 23.37 -19.59
CA MET A 40 16.59 23.73 -20.03
C MET A 40 15.78 24.20 -18.83
N THR A 41 14.91 25.18 -19.05
CA THR A 41 13.93 25.63 -18.07
C THR A 41 12.55 25.22 -18.53
N CYS A 42 11.74 24.66 -17.63
CA CYS A 42 10.35 24.31 -17.90
C CYS A 42 9.47 24.69 -16.71
N THR A 43 8.21 25.01 -16.99
CA THR A 43 7.20 25.24 -15.94
C THR A 43 6.35 24.00 -15.81
N MET A 44 6.36 23.36 -14.66
CA MET A 44 5.48 22.23 -14.37
C MET A 44 4.18 22.76 -13.79
N THR A 45 3.04 22.36 -14.37
CA THR A 45 1.71 22.63 -13.83
C THR A 45 1.01 21.30 -13.51
N ALA A 46 0.21 21.28 -12.45
CA ALA A 46 -0.54 20.10 -12.07
C ALA A 46 -2.00 20.46 -11.78
N SER A 47 -2.91 19.60 -12.24
CA SER A 47 -4.33 19.68 -11.95
C SER A 47 -4.85 18.35 -11.41
N CYS A 48 -5.86 18.43 -10.57
CA CYS A 48 -6.54 17.28 -10.01
C CYS A 48 -8.05 17.51 -10.06
N LEU A 49 -8.79 16.61 -10.72
CA LEU A 49 -10.22 16.77 -10.99
C LEU A 49 -10.58 18.14 -11.61
N GLY A 50 -9.67 18.70 -12.42
CA GLY A 50 -9.82 20.02 -13.04
C GLY A 50 -9.43 21.21 -12.15
N GLU A 51 -9.14 21.01 -10.86
CA GLU A 51 -8.64 22.07 -9.99
C GLU A 51 -7.11 22.18 -10.07
N PRO A 52 -6.53 23.37 -10.27
CA PRO A 52 -5.08 23.56 -10.28
C PRO A 52 -4.51 23.44 -8.85
N ILE A 53 -3.39 22.73 -8.67
CA ILE A 53 -2.78 22.48 -7.36
C ILE A 53 -1.68 23.49 -7.06
N SER A 54 -0.69 23.61 -7.95
CA SER A 54 0.35 24.65 -7.97
C SER A 54 1.25 24.41 -9.17
N GLY A 55 1.91 25.46 -9.66
CA GLY A 55 2.97 25.35 -10.67
C GLY A 55 4.36 25.55 -10.06
N GLN A 56 5.37 24.88 -10.61
CA GLN A 56 6.77 25.05 -10.21
C GLN A 56 7.66 25.24 -11.43
N GLU A 57 8.49 26.28 -11.40
CA GLU A 57 9.55 26.46 -12.39
C GLU A 57 10.73 25.55 -12.05
N LEU A 58 11.19 24.78 -13.03
CA LEU A 58 12.29 23.83 -12.89
C LEU A 58 13.42 24.25 -13.83
N LYS A 59 14.64 24.33 -13.28
CA LYS A 59 15.88 24.50 -14.03
C LYS A 59 16.61 23.17 -14.03
N LEU A 60 16.73 22.57 -15.20
CA LEU A 60 17.34 21.27 -15.39
C LEU A 60 18.70 21.44 -16.06
N ASP A 61 19.74 20.86 -15.46
CA ASP A 61 21.06 20.79 -16.09
C ASP A 61 21.02 19.93 -17.35
N ALA A 62 22.07 20.04 -18.18
CA ALA A 62 22.23 19.18 -19.35
C ALA A 62 22.23 17.70 -18.94
N LEU A 63 21.39 16.88 -19.59
CA LEU A 63 21.19 15.47 -19.24
C LEU A 63 20.74 15.21 -17.78
N GLY A 64 20.27 16.26 -17.09
CA GLY A 64 19.92 16.24 -15.67
C GLY A 64 18.55 15.62 -15.38
N LYS A 65 18.37 15.19 -14.13
CA LYS A 65 17.12 14.66 -13.57
C LYS A 65 16.73 15.50 -12.36
N SER A 66 15.44 15.81 -12.22
CA SER A 66 14.88 16.46 -11.03
C SER A 66 13.65 15.68 -10.55
N GLU A 67 13.47 15.61 -9.24
CA GLU A 67 12.30 15.02 -8.60
C GLU A 67 11.56 16.10 -7.82
N VAL A 68 10.24 16.18 -8.04
CA VAL A 68 9.37 17.17 -7.41
C VAL A 68 8.20 16.46 -6.75
N THR A 69 7.93 16.79 -5.49
CA THR A 69 6.79 16.26 -4.74
C THR A 69 5.68 17.30 -4.67
N LEU A 70 4.53 16.97 -5.23
CA LEU A 70 3.32 17.75 -5.18
C LEU A 70 2.40 17.23 -4.07
N LEU A 71 1.75 18.11 -3.32
CA LEU A 71 0.77 17.74 -2.30
C LEU A 71 -0.65 17.95 -2.84
N VAL A 72 -1.36 16.86 -3.11
CA VAL A 72 -2.70 16.88 -3.68
C VAL A 72 -3.74 16.69 -2.57
N PRO A 73 -4.65 17.65 -2.31
CA PRO A 73 -5.65 17.50 -1.28
C PRO A 73 -6.73 16.47 -1.67
N VAL A 74 -6.96 15.48 -0.82
CA VAL A 74 -8.00 14.45 -1.01
C VAL A 74 -9.27 14.87 -0.28
N LYS A 75 -10.28 15.35 -1.01
CA LYS A 75 -11.52 15.89 -0.39
C LYS A 75 -12.48 14.80 0.07
N ASN A 76 -12.59 13.70 -0.68
CA ASN A 76 -13.55 12.64 -0.45
C ASN A 76 -12.93 11.27 -0.77
N ALA A 77 -13.71 10.23 -0.51
CA ALA A 77 -13.34 8.84 -0.74
C ALA A 77 -13.68 8.35 -2.16
N LEU A 78 -13.69 9.27 -3.14
CA LEU A 78 -13.99 8.92 -4.52
C LEU A 78 -12.70 8.74 -5.31
N PRO A 79 -12.72 7.91 -6.37
CA PRO A 79 -11.61 7.80 -7.30
C PRO A 79 -11.18 9.18 -7.81
N LEU A 80 -9.89 9.43 -7.73
CA LEU A 80 -9.26 10.73 -7.97
C LEU A 80 -8.33 10.61 -9.17
N PHE A 81 -8.38 11.60 -10.05
CA PHE A 81 -7.53 11.70 -11.23
C PHE A 81 -6.84 13.05 -11.25
N GLY A 82 -5.57 13.05 -11.63
CA GLY A 82 -4.86 14.27 -11.92
C GLY A 82 -3.91 14.12 -13.09
N LYS A 83 -3.50 15.28 -13.58
CA LYS A 83 -2.64 15.45 -14.75
C LYS A 83 -1.52 16.40 -14.38
N VAL A 84 -0.30 16.02 -14.71
CA VAL A 84 0.87 16.87 -14.65
C VAL A 84 1.26 17.21 -16.08
N HIS A 85 1.55 18.48 -16.32
CA HIS A 85 1.95 18.99 -17.62
C HIS A 85 3.23 19.83 -17.51
N LEU A 86 4.12 19.69 -18.47
CA LEU A 86 5.30 20.52 -18.63
C LEU A 86 5.08 21.52 -19.75
N GLU A 87 5.16 22.80 -19.42
CA GLU A 87 5.27 23.88 -20.39
C GLU A 87 6.76 24.04 -20.75
N VAL A 88 7.13 23.42 -21.87
CA VAL A 88 8.48 23.47 -22.44
C VAL A 88 8.38 23.53 -23.97
N SER A 89 9.35 24.19 -24.60
CA SER A 89 9.49 24.20 -26.06
C SER A 89 10.49 23.13 -26.46
N ASP A 90 9.99 21.96 -26.83
CA ASP A 90 10.77 20.82 -27.28
C ASP A 90 10.10 20.11 -28.48
N GLU A 91 10.73 19.03 -28.96
CA GLU A 91 10.35 18.37 -30.22
C GLU A 91 9.38 17.19 -30.01
N LEU A 92 9.12 16.78 -28.76
CA LEU A 92 8.22 15.68 -28.41
C LEU A 92 7.19 16.16 -27.39
N ALA A 93 6.00 16.56 -27.86
CA ALA A 93 4.96 17.05 -26.94
C ALA A 93 4.23 15.92 -26.16
N ALA A 94 4.39 14.66 -26.58
CA ALA A 94 3.60 13.54 -26.07
C ALA A 94 3.99 13.13 -24.64
N ASP A 95 5.26 13.30 -24.26
CA ASP A 95 5.83 12.97 -22.96
C ASP A 95 5.96 14.19 -22.01
N ASN A 96 5.45 15.35 -22.46
CA ASN A 96 5.25 16.55 -21.65
C ASN A 96 4.00 16.46 -20.76
N GLN A 97 3.36 15.30 -20.68
CA GLN A 97 2.19 15.08 -19.84
C GLN A 97 2.21 13.68 -19.21
N ALA A 98 1.77 13.61 -17.96
CA ALA A 98 1.59 12.37 -17.25
C ALA A 98 0.34 12.42 -16.38
N TRP A 99 -0.32 11.28 -16.27
CA TRP A 99 -1.52 11.08 -15.47
C TRP A 99 -1.17 10.38 -14.18
N PHE A 100 -1.85 10.73 -13.10
CA PHE A 100 -1.86 9.97 -11.87
C PHE A 100 -3.30 9.71 -11.43
N ALA A 101 -3.50 8.58 -10.77
CA ALA A 101 -4.76 8.23 -10.17
C ALA A 101 -4.52 7.80 -8.72
N ALA A 102 -5.53 8.03 -7.89
CA ALA A 102 -5.59 7.50 -6.54
C ALA A 102 -7.00 7.00 -6.25
N ASN A 103 -7.10 5.98 -5.41
CA ASN A 103 -8.38 5.44 -4.95
C ASN A 103 -8.52 5.64 -3.44
N PRO A 104 -8.80 6.87 -2.98
CA PRO A 104 -9.09 7.14 -1.58
C PRO A 104 -10.18 6.22 -1.05
N THR A 105 -9.95 5.60 0.10
CA THR A 105 -10.96 4.79 0.78
C THR A 105 -11.73 5.64 1.78
N ASP A 106 -13.05 5.42 1.85
CA ASP A 106 -13.86 5.94 2.95
C ASP A 106 -13.83 4.96 4.10
N LEU A 107 -13.20 5.36 5.20
CA LEU A 107 -13.33 4.61 6.46
C LEU A 107 -14.59 5.00 7.23
N ARG A 108 -15.54 5.73 6.63
CA ARG A 108 -16.72 6.32 7.29
C ARG A 108 -17.67 5.36 8.02
N ARG A 109 -17.50 4.05 7.91
CA ARG A 109 -18.27 3.05 8.67
C ARG A 109 -17.36 1.89 9.09
N VAL A 110 -16.75 2.02 10.26
CA VAL A 110 -16.11 0.91 10.99
C VAL A 110 -17.13 0.32 11.96
N TYR A 111 -17.43 -0.97 11.83
CA TYR A 111 -18.16 -1.70 12.84
C TYR A 111 -17.18 -2.15 13.92
N LEU A 112 -17.40 -1.71 15.16
CA LEU A 112 -16.63 -2.15 16.32
C LEU A 112 -17.55 -2.86 17.30
N GLN A 113 -17.25 -4.12 17.56
CA GLN A 113 -17.97 -4.86 18.60
C GLN A 113 -17.67 -4.28 19.99
N PRO A 114 -18.69 -4.13 20.87
CA PRO A 114 -18.49 -3.70 22.24
C PRO A 114 -17.49 -4.61 22.95
N ASP A 115 -16.70 -4.04 23.84
CA ASP A 115 -15.81 -4.83 24.69
C ASP A 115 -16.68 -5.62 25.69
N PRO A 116 -16.58 -6.96 25.75
CA PRO A 116 -17.34 -7.75 26.71
C PRO A 116 -17.02 -7.37 28.17
N ALA A 117 -15.81 -6.88 28.44
CA ALA A 117 -15.39 -6.39 29.75
C ALA A 117 -15.95 -4.99 30.07
N SER A 118 -16.51 -4.28 29.08
CA SER A 118 -16.93 -2.88 29.24
C SER A 118 -18.37 -2.66 29.71
N SER A 119 -19.02 -3.69 30.26
CA SER A 119 -20.43 -3.65 30.67
C SER A 119 -20.68 -2.96 32.04
N GLY A 120 -19.77 -2.09 32.49
CA GLY A 120 -19.84 -1.37 33.77
C GLY A 120 -19.63 0.15 33.64
N LEU A 121 -20.02 0.91 34.67
CA LEU A 121 -19.97 2.39 34.73
C LEU A 121 -18.57 3.02 34.55
N ASP A 122 -17.49 2.24 34.77
CA ASP A 122 -16.08 2.68 34.71
C ASP A 122 -15.29 2.07 33.52
N ALA A 123 -15.96 1.47 32.55
CA ALA A 123 -15.27 0.76 31.50
C ALA A 123 -14.74 1.67 30.38
N TRP A 124 -13.41 1.80 30.32
CA TRP A 124 -12.71 2.53 29.27
C TRP A 124 -12.48 1.63 28.05
N ASP A 125 -13.16 1.93 26.95
CA ASP A 125 -12.90 1.29 25.66
C ASP A 125 -11.82 2.06 24.88
N TYR A 126 -10.59 1.54 24.90
CA TYR A 126 -9.44 2.16 24.25
C TYR A 126 -9.59 2.32 22.74
N LEU A 127 -10.19 1.34 22.04
CA LEU A 127 -10.33 1.45 20.58
C LEU A 127 -11.44 2.42 20.24
N ARG A 128 -12.54 2.45 21.00
CA ARG A 128 -13.59 3.47 20.84
C ARG A 128 -13.00 4.87 20.90
N THR A 129 -12.16 5.14 21.89
CA THR A 129 -11.54 6.46 22.07
C THR A 129 -10.66 6.86 20.88
N ILE A 130 -9.93 5.92 20.29
CA ILE A 130 -9.06 6.19 19.14
C ILE A 130 -9.86 6.39 17.86
N ILE A 131 -10.81 5.49 17.65
CA ILE A 131 -11.57 5.38 16.42
C ILE A 131 -12.59 6.53 16.33
N ALA A 132 -13.29 6.82 17.44
CA ALA A 132 -14.36 7.82 17.55
C ALA A 132 -14.20 8.68 18.84
N PRO A 133 -13.17 9.54 18.93
CA PRO A 133 -12.94 10.41 20.08
C PRO A 133 -14.13 11.35 20.31
N THR A 134 -14.58 11.47 21.57
CA THR A 134 -15.63 12.43 21.95
C THR A 134 -15.03 13.83 22.00
N GLY A 135 -15.29 14.66 20.99
CA GLY A 135 -14.85 16.07 20.97
C GLY A 135 -13.62 16.39 20.10
N GLY A 136 -13.28 15.54 19.12
CA GLY A 136 -12.22 15.79 18.14
C GLY A 136 -12.61 15.39 16.71
N ASN A 137 -11.70 15.58 15.75
CA ASN A 137 -11.86 15.00 14.41
C ASN A 137 -11.64 13.49 14.52
N PRO A 138 -12.65 12.64 14.24
CA PRO A 138 -12.49 11.21 14.37
C PRO A 138 -11.58 10.69 13.25
N LEU A 139 -10.78 9.65 13.54
CA LEU A 139 -9.91 9.02 12.55
C LEU A 139 -10.70 8.38 11.39
N ALA A 140 -11.98 8.10 11.64
CA ALA A 140 -12.94 7.53 10.70
C ALA A 140 -14.36 7.95 11.13
N GLY A 141 -15.32 8.01 10.20
CA GLY A 141 -16.74 7.94 10.60
C GLY A 141 -16.99 6.55 11.17
N VAL A 142 -17.48 6.45 12.40
CA VAL A 142 -17.56 5.15 13.08
C VAL A 142 -18.95 5.00 13.63
N GLU A 143 -19.64 4.01 13.10
CA GLU A 143 -20.91 3.55 13.64
C GLU A 143 -20.63 2.37 14.55
N MET A 144 -20.61 2.61 15.85
CA MET A 144 -20.62 1.53 16.82
C MET A 144 -21.97 0.84 16.77
N ARG A 145 -21.98 -0.43 16.40
CA ARG A 145 -23.17 -1.26 16.52
C ARG A 145 -22.82 -2.50 17.32
N GLU A 146 -23.68 -2.82 18.28
CA GLU A 146 -23.52 -4.01 19.12
C GLU A 146 -23.78 -5.29 18.33
N ASP A 147 -24.52 -5.20 17.22
CA ASP A 147 -24.91 -6.32 16.39
C ASP A 147 -24.79 -5.97 14.89
N ALA A 148 -24.02 -6.76 14.16
CA ALA A 148 -23.83 -6.59 12.71
C ALA A 148 -25.03 -7.11 11.88
N SER A 149 -26.15 -7.42 12.55
CA SER A 149 -27.36 -8.00 11.99
C SER A 149 -28.24 -7.05 11.18
N GLU A 150 -28.04 -5.74 11.30
CA GLU A 150 -28.80 -4.71 10.56
C GLU A 150 -28.18 -4.36 9.20
N ILE A 151 -27.07 -5.01 8.82
CA ILE A 151 -26.42 -4.84 7.52
C ILE A 151 -27.19 -5.64 6.46
N GLU A 152 -28.45 -5.28 6.20
CA GLU A 152 -29.30 -5.95 5.17
C GLU A 152 -29.40 -5.12 3.88
N THR A 153 -28.93 -3.86 3.87
CA THR A 153 -28.96 -3.00 2.68
C THR A 153 -27.61 -2.96 1.94
N PRO A 154 -27.57 -3.25 0.61
CA PRO A 154 -26.32 -3.29 -0.19
C PRO A 154 -25.49 -2.00 -0.21
N GLY A 155 -26.05 -0.84 0.15
CA GLY A 155 -25.36 0.46 0.28
C GLY A 155 -24.92 0.84 1.70
N ASP A 156 -25.18 -0.04 2.68
CA ASP A 156 -24.95 0.17 4.12
C ASP A 156 -23.91 -0.81 4.70
N THR A 157 -23.21 -1.54 3.84
CA THR A 157 -22.19 -2.51 4.24
C THR A 157 -20.92 -1.79 4.72
N PRO A 158 -20.48 -1.99 5.99
CA PRO A 158 -19.21 -1.45 6.45
C PRO A 158 -18.07 -2.05 5.63
N ARG A 159 -16.97 -1.31 5.44
CA ARG A 159 -15.77 -1.89 4.79
C ARG A 159 -14.83 -2.54 5.79
N LEU A 160 -15.01 -2.26 7.09
CA LEU A 160 -14.18 -2.78 8.16
C LEU A 160 -15.03 -3.27 9.34
N LEU A 161 -14.75 -4.50 9.76
CA LEU A 161 -15.34 -5.15 10.93
C LEU A 161 -14.24 -5.42 11.96
N ILE A 162 -14.39 -4.93 13.20
CA ILE A 162 -13.49 -5.24 14.32
C ILE A 162 -14.21 -6.17 15.29
N LEU A 163 -13.72 -7.40 15.38
CA LEU A 163 -14.25 -8.47 16.24
C LEU A 163 -13.41 -8.59 17.51
N ARG A 164 -14.08 -8.55 18.67
CA ARG A 164 -13.44 -8.69 19.99
C ARG A 164 -13.81 -9.98 20.68
N ASP A 165 -15.05 -10.39 20.57
CA ASP A 165 -15.55 -11.65 21.12
C ASP A 165 -16.37 -12.34 20.03
N GLY A 166 -16.32 -13.66 19.93
CA GLY A 166 -17.23 -14.37 19.02
C GLY A 166 -18.71 -14.34 19.46
N ARG A 167 -19.06 -13.69 20.58
CA ARG A 167 -20.41 -13.72 21.17
C ARG A 167 -21.40 -12.70 20.60
N LYS A 168 -22.59 -13.22 20.25
CA LYS A 168 -23.90 -12.58 20.01
C LYS A 168 -23.92 -11.22 19.28
N GLY A 169 -23.45 -11.24 18.04
CA GLY A 169 -24.07 -10.51 16.93
C GLY A 169 -24.18 -11.45 15.72
N LYS A 170 -25.02 -11.20 14.70
CA LYS A 170 -25.21 -12.12 13.54
C LYS A 170 -23.96 -12.36 12.67
N LEU A 171 -22.81 -11.78 12.99
CA LEU A 171 -21.49 -12.19 12.49
C LEU A 171 -20.79 -13.05 13.56
N PRO A 172 -21.10 -14.37 13.61
CA PRO A 172 -20.08 -15.31 13.15
C PRO A 172 -20.67 -16.55 12.41
N ARG A 173 -21.67 -16.37 11.52
CA ARG A 173 -21.97 -17.45 10.56
C ARG A 173 -20.93 -17.42 9.45
N ARG A 174 -20.23 -18.54 9.23
CA ARG A 174 -19.20 -18.71 8.17
C ARG A 174 -19.59 -18.03 6.86
N LYS A 175 -20.84 -18.21 6.42
CA LYS A 175 -21.36 -17.65 5.16
C LYS A 175 -21.35 -16.12 5.12
N ALA A 176 -21.72 -15.44 6.22
CA ALA A 176 -21.77 -13.98 6.26
C ALA A 176 -20.36 -13.38 6.28
N ALA A 177 -19.44 -13.96 7.07
CA ALA A 177 -18.05 -13.53 7.10
C ALA A 177 -17.33 -13.77 5.77
N MET A 178 -17.52 -14.94 5.16
CA MET A 178 -16.99 -15.24 3.82
C MET A 178 -17.55 -14.28 2.78
N SER A 179 -18.88 -14.07 2.76
CA SER A 179 -19.49 -13.10 1.84
C SER A 179 -18.93 -11.69 2.06
N PHE A 180 -18.72 -11.26 3.31
CA PHE A 180 -18.16 -9.95 3.60
C PHE A 180 -16.73 -9.78 3.05
N LEU A 181 -15.88 -10.81 3.25
CA LEU A 181 -14.52 -10.85 2.73
C LEU A 181 -14.51 -10.94 1.19
N GLU A 182 -15.37 -11.75 0.58
CA GLU A 182 -15.54 -11.84 -0.89
C GLU A 182 -15.93 -10.47 -1.51
N HIS A 183 -16.72 -9.66 -0.78
CA HIS A 183 -17.05 -8.30 -1.19
C HIS A 183 -15.94 -7.29 -0.85
N GLY A 184 -14.73 -7.75 -0.48
CA GLY A 184 -13.54 -6.93 -0.27
C GLY A 184 -13.51 -6.18 1.06
N GLY A 185 -14.37 -6.58 1.99
CA GLY A 185 -14.32 -6.08 3.36
C GLY A 185 -13.08 -6.62 4.09
N ALA A 186 -12.66 -5.90 5.12
CA ALA A 186 -11.60 -6.33 6.01
C ALA A 186 -12.14 -6.63 7.42
N ILE A 187 -11.65 -7.70 8.02
CA ILE A 187 -11.97 -8.11 9.39
C ILE A 187 -10.70 -8.01 10.22
N ILE A 188 -10.71 -7.20 11.27
CA ILE A 188 -9.68 -7.21 12.32
C ILE A 188 -10.22 -8.03 13.49
N CYS A 189 -9.57 -9.14 13.76
CA CYS A 189 -9.89 -10.04 14.84
C CYS A 189 -8.91 -9.84 16.00
N LEU A 190 -9.43 -9.45 17.15
CA LEU A 190 -8.69 -9.43 18.41
C LEU A 190 -8.91 -10.77 19.10
N TRP A 191 -7.83 -11.50 19.38
CA TRP A 191 -7.94 -12.82 19.99
C TRP A 191 -8.51 -12.73 21.41
N GLN A 192 -9.50 -13.58 21.70
CA GLN A 192 -10.00 -13.88 23.03
C GLN A 192 -10.22 -15.38 23.13
N ASP A 193 -9.96 -15.98 24.30
CA ASP A 193 -10.25 -17.39 24.52
C ASP A 193 -11.75 -17.63 24.74
N SER A 194 -12.54 -17.54 23.68
CA SER A 194 -13.94 -17.96 23.64
C SER A 194 -14.16 -19.09 22.64
N ARG A 195 -15.16 -19.94 22.90
CA ARG A 195 -15.53 -21.04 22.01
C ARG A 195 -15.88 -20.50 20.62
N GLU A 196 -16.60 -19.38 20.60
CA GLU A 196 -17.07 -18.72 19.40
C GLU A 196 -15.91 -18.15 18.57
N MET A 197 -14.91 -17.56 19.22
CA MET A 197 -13.70 -17.08 18.54
C MET A 197 -12.90 -18.23 17.91
N ARG A 198 -12.72 -19.33 18.64
CA ARG A 198 -12.06 -20.54 18.13
C ARG A 198 -12.80 -21.12 16.93
N GLU A 199 -14.13 -21.17 16.99
CA GLU A 199 -14.97 -21.64 15.89
C GLU A 199 -14.86 -20.72 14.66
N PHE A 200 -14.91 -19.40 14.86
CA PHE A 200 -14.74 -18.42 13.78
C PHE A 200 -13.39 -18.55 13.07
N LEU A 201 -12.29 -18.62 13.83
CA LEU A 201 -10.95 -18.75 13.27
C LEU A 201 -10.73 -20.09 12.57
N SER A 202 -11.41 -21.16 13.00
CA SER A 202 -11.35 -22.46 12.34
C SER A 202 -11.86 -22.45 10.90
N TYR A 203 -12.71 -21.49 10.53
CA TYR A 203 -13.16 -21.32 9.14
C TYR A 203 -12.04 -20.91 8.18
N PHE A 204 -10.95 -20.39 8.72
CA PHE A 204 -9.78 -19.89 7.99
C PHE A 204 -8.54 -20.73 8.27
N ASP A 205 -8.72 -21.97 8.75
CA ASP A 205 -7.65 -22.90 9.15
C ASP A 205 -6.69 -22.33 10.21
N VAL A 206 -7.19 -21.41 11.04
CA VAL A 206 -6.45 -20.86 12.18
C VAL A 206 -6.85 -21.58 13.46
N SER A 207 -5.85 -22.11 14.17
CA SER A 207 -6.04 -22.74 15.48
C SER A 207 -5.27 -21.98 16.55
N CYS A 208 -5.82 -21.95 17.76
CA CYS A 208 -5.28 -21.18 18.87
C CYS A 208 -5.21 -22.05 20.12
N ALA A 209 -4.06 -22.05 20.79
CA ALA A 209 -3.84 -22.75 22.05
C ALA A 209 -3.37 -21.75 23.11
N LEU A 210 -3.85 -21.91 24.35
CA LEU A 210 -3.31 -21.16 25.48
C LEU A 210 -2.05 -21.84 26.00
N HIS A 211 -1.09 -21.02 26.44
CA HIS A 211 0.02 -21.51 27.23
C HIS A 211 -0.49 -21.98 28.61
N GLY A 212 -0.04 -23.14 29.06
CA GLY A 212 -0.40 -23.68 30.38
C GLY A 212 0.23 -22.94 31.56
N GLU A 213 1.22 -22.08 31.29
CA GLU A 213 1.91 -21.25 32.28
C GLU A 213 1.74 -19.77 31.93
N SER A 214 1.57 -18.93 32.94
CA SER A 214 1.48 -17.48 32.74
C SER A 214 2.84 -16.93 32.30
N ALA A 215 2.85 -16.19 31.20
CA ALA A 215 4.03 -15.64 30.57
C ALA A 215 3.73 -14.24 30.01
N THR A 216 4.60 -13.29 30.33
CA THR A 216 4.64 -12.01 29.63
C THR A 216 5.55 -12.08 28.41
N ARG A 217 5.07 -11.57 27.29
CA ARG A 217 5.77 -11.55 26.00
C ARG A 217 5.94 -10.13 25.49
N ARG A 218 6.99 -9.93 24.69
CA ARG A 218 7.19 -8.70 23.90
C ARG A 218 7.24 -9.02 22.42
N LEU A 219 6.99 -8.02 21.58
CA LEU A 219 7.36 -8.13 20.17
C LEU A 219 8.88 -8.23 20.05
N LYS A 220 9.35 -9.09 19.15
CA LYS A 220 10.78 -9.27 18.86
C LYS A 220 11.10 -9.09 17.38
N THR A 221 10.21 -9.52 16.51
CA THR A 221 10.36 -9.37 15.06
C THR A 221 9.15 -8.65 14.50
N VAL A 222 9.38 -7.62 13.70
CA VAL A 222 8.35 -6.85 12.99
C VAL A 222 8.77 -6.75 11.53
N ASP A 223 7.88 -7.08 10.61
CA ASP A 223 8.09 -6.86 9.19
C ASP A 223 7.86 -5.38 8.86
N PHE A 224 8.96 -4.62 8.81
CA PHE A 224 8.91 -3.21 8.48
C PHE A 224 8.65 -2.91 6.99
N ALA A 225 8.71 -3.92 6.10
CA ALA A 225 8.22 -3.74 4.74
C ALA A 225 6.68 -3.71 4.68
N HIS A 226 6.01 -4.18 5.74
CA HIS A 226 4.56 -4.15 5.85
C HIS A 226 4.04 -2.70 5.96
N PRO A 227 2.99 -2.30 5.20
CA PRO A 227 2.47 -0.93 5.20
C PRO A 227 2.13 -0.39 6.60
N VAL A 228 1.54 -1.22 7.45
CA VAL A 228 1.21 -0.88 8.85
C VAL A 228 2.44 -0.48 9.68
N PHE A 229 3.59 -1.12 9.44
CA PHE A 229 4.80 -0.93 10.25
C PHE A 229 5.87 -0.07 9.57
N ARG A 230 5.73 0.20 8.28
CA ARG A 230 6.68 1.00 7.50
C ARG A 230 7.00 2.37 8.12
N PRO A 231 6.04 3.15 8.67
CA PRO A 231 6.35 4.44 9.30
C PRO A 231 7.26 4.34 10.53
N PHE A 232 7.35 3.16 11.15
CA PHE A 232 8.17 2.93 12.33
C PHE A 232 9.65 2.64 12.00
N LEU A 233 10.02 2.53 10.71
CA LEU A 233 11.43 2.46 10.29
C LEU A 233 12.17 3.77 10.57
N ASP A 234 11.52 4.89 10.24
CA ASP A 234 12.12 6.22 10.35
C ASP A 234 12.04 6.76 11.78
N ILE A 235 11.05 6.29 12.53
CA ILE A 235 10.77 6.70 13.91
C ILE A 235 11.35 5.66 14.87
N LYS A 236 12.60 5.84 15.30
CA LYS A 236 13.28 4.97 16.30
C LYS A 236 12.62 4.92 17.69
N THR A 237 11.43 5.50 17.90
CA THR A 237 10.95 5.92 19.23
C THR A 237 9.50 5.59 19.58
N ALA A 238 8.76 4.80 18.80
CA ALA A 238 7.39 4.47 19.20
C ALA A 238 7.28 3.36 20.29
N GLY A 239 8.38 2.70 20.66
CA GLY A 239 8.39 1.68 21.71
C GLY A 239 7.57 0.42 21.37
N LEU A 240 7.47 0.05 20.08
CA LEU A 240 6.77 -1.17 19.64
C LEU A 240 7.29 -2.43 20.34
N PHE A 241 8.60 -2.53 20.56
CA PHE A 241 9.24 -3.67 21.21
C PHE A 241 9.13 -3.64 22.74
N ASP A 242 8.70 -2.51 23.32
CA ASP A 242 8.52 -2.35 24.78
C ASP A 242 7.12 -2.75 25.26
N VAL A 243 6.20 -3.00 24.31
CA VAL A 243 4.83 -3.43 24.59
C VAL A 243 4.84 -4.81 25.26
N LEU A 244 4.11 -4.91 26.36
CA LEU A 244 3.92 -6.14 27.11
C LEU A 244 2.57 -6.77 26.74
N PHE A 245 2.61 -8.05 26.41
CA PHE A 245 1.45 -8.90 26.21
C PHE A 245 1.43 -9.97 27.29
N PHE A 246 0.30 -10.13 27.97
CA PHE A 246 0.12 -11.08 29.05
C PHE A 246 -0.63 -12.31 28.53
N ASP A 247 -0.01 -13.48 28.71
CA ASP A 247 -0.56 -14.78 28.36
C ASP A 247 -1.10 -14.90 26.91
N PRO A 248 -0.37 -14.40 25.88
CA PRO A 248 -0.83 -14.52 24.50
C PRO A 248 -0.94 -15.99 24.05
N PRO A 249 -1.84 -16.30 23.11
CA PRO A 249 -2.00 -17.65 22.59
C PRO A 249 -0.81 -18.04 21.71
N THR A 250 -0.64 -19.34 21.53
CA THR A 250 0.07 -19.89 20.38
C THR A 250 -0.89 -19.96 19.20
N LEU A 251 -0.57 -19.23 18.12
CA LEU A 251 -1.33 -19.25 16.86
C LEU A 251 -0.71 -20.24 15.88
N GLN A 252 -1.53 -21.17 15.39
CA GLN A 252 -1.21 -21.98 14.21
C GLN A 252 -1.97 -21.39 13.03
N LEU A 253 -1.23 -21.00 12.00
CA LEU A 253 -1.74 -20.29 10.83
C LEU A 253 -1.56 -21.17 9.58
N PRO A 254 -2.42 -21.02 8.57
CA PRO A 254 -2.21 -21.67 7.27
C PRO A 254 -0.94 -21.13 6.59
N ALA A 255 -0.38 -21.89 5.66
CA ALA A 255 0.84 -21.51 4.93
C ALA A 255 0.69 -20.23 4.09
N SER A 256 -0.53 -19.86 3.72
CA SER A 256 -0.86 -18.63 3.01
C SER A 256 -0.84 -17.38 3.91
N ALA A 257 -0.81 -17.53 5.23
CA ALA A 257 -0.84 -16.40 6.14
C ALA A 257 0.50 -15.64 6.14
N ARG A 258 0.44 -14.32 6.05
CA ARG A 258 1.60 -13.45 6.20
C ARG A 258 1.70 -12.96 7.64
N VAL A 259 2.82 -13.26 8.30
CA VAL A 259 3.06 -12.85 9.69
C VAL A 259 3.83 -11.54 9.69
N SER A 260 3.20 -10.48 10.17
CA SER A 260 3.77 -9.13 10.18
C SER A 260 4.42 -8.75 11.52
N ALA A 261 4.11 -9.45 12.61
CA ALA A 261 4.83 -9.33 13.87
C ALA A 261 4.90 -10.67 14.63
N ARG A 262 5.99 -10.90 15.38
CA ARG A 262 6.22 -12.09 16.22
C ARG A 262 6.65 -11.71 17.62
N PHE A 263 6.23 -12.53 18.58
CA PHE A 263 6.67 -12.47 19.97
C PHE A 263 8.13 -12.96 20.14
N ASP A 264 8.67 -12.77 21.33
CA ASP A 264 10.03 -13.19 21.70
C ASP A 264 10.29 -14.70 21.62
N ASN A 265 9.25 -15.52 21.77
CA ASN A 265 9.27 -16.98 21.61
C ASN A 265 9.13 -17.44 20.15
N GLY A 266 8.91 -16.51 19.21
CA GLY A 266 8.73 -16.80 17.79
C GLY A 266 7.28 -16.99 17.34
N ASP A 267 6.32 -17.07 18.29
CA ASP A 267 4.91 -17.19 17.97
C ASP A 267 4.40 -15.95 17.21
N PRO A 268 3.45 -16.10 16.27
CA PRO A 268 2.84 -14.98 15.58
C PRO A 268 2.08 -14.08 16.58
N ALA A 269 2.37 -12.78 16.54
CA ALA A 269 1.65 -11.77 17.31
C ALA A 269 0.60 -11.07 16.46
N ILE A 270 0.94 -10.79 15.19
CA ILE A 270 0.04 -10.18 14.20
C ILE A 270 0.22 -10.93 12.88
N ALA A 271 -0.88 -11.37 12.30
CA ALA A 271 -0.91 -12.09 11.04
C ALA A 271 -2.06 -11.63 10.17
N GLU A 272 -1.90 -11.79 8.86
CA GLU A 272 -2.91 -11.48 7.86
C GLU A 272 -3.14 -12.67 6.92
N LEU A 273 -4.40 -12.84 6.50
CA LEU A 273 -4.83 -13.80 5.52
C LEU A 273 -5.64 -13.07 4.45
N ASP A 274 -5.26 -13.25 3.19
CA ASP A 274 -6.05 -12.80 2.06
C ASP A 274 -7.12 -13.85 1.74
N VAL A 275 -8.39 -13.44 1.77
CA VAL A 275 -9.54 -14.33 1.58
C VAL A 275 -10.45 -13.75 0.52
N ALA A 276 -10.41 -14.34 -0.68
CA ALA A 276 -11.30 -14.02 -1.81
C ALA A 276 -11.37 -12.51 -2.15
N GLY A 277 -10.26 -11.77 -2.05
CA GLY A 277 -10.17 -10.33 -2.33
C GLY A 277 -10.49 -9.42 -1.14
N GLY A 278 -10.84 -9.99 0.02
CA GLY A 278 -10.89 -9.32 1.31
C GLY A 278 -9.72 -9.73 2.21
N ARG A 279 -9.65 -9.15 3.41
CA ARG A 279 -8.53 -9.37 4.34
C ARG A 279 -8.99 -9.70 5.74
N LEU A 280 -8.42 -10.76 6.31
CA LEU A 280 -8.54 -11.08 7.73
C LEU A 280 -7.21 -10.76 8.42
N ILE A 281 -7.24 -9.83 9.38
CA ILE A 281 -6.08 -9.50 10.22
C ILE A 281 -6.34 -10.02 11.63
N LEU A 282 -5.43 -10.83 12.14
CA LEU A 282 -5.49 -11.41 13.48
C LEU A 282 -4.42 -10.76 14.37
N ILE A 283 -4.84 -10.26 15.52
CA ILE A 283 -3.96 -9.79 16.60
C ILE A 283 -4.12 -10.75 17.78
N ALA A 284 -3.00 -11.32 18.25
CA ALA A 284 -2.94 -12.34 19.28
C ALA A 284 -3.21 -11.81 20.71
N ALA A 285 -3.99 -10.74 20.86
CA ALA A 285 -4.40 -10.20 22.16
C ALA A 285 -5.65 -9.33 22.02
N GLN A 286 -6.41 -9.22 23.11
CA GLN A 286 -7.36 -8.13 23.30
C GLN A 286 -6.64 -6.82 23.57
N MET A 287 -7.35 -5.71 23.38
CA MET A 287 -6.84 -4.36 23.66
C MET A 287 -7.31 -3.88 25.05
N THR A 288 -7.27 -4.79 26.03
CA THR A 288 -7.62 -4.52 27.43
C THR A 288 -6.38 -4.59 28.31
N ARG A 289 -6.46 -4.02 29.53
CA ARG A 289 -5.31 -3.96 30.45
C ARG A 289 -4.86 -5.32 30.96
N GLU A 290 -5.76 -6.30 30.98
CA GLU A 290 -5.48 -7.67 31.41
C GLU A 290 -4.68 -8.42 30.35
N ALA A 291 -4.84 -8.07 29.07
CA ALA A 291 -4.18 -8.74 27.95
C ALA A 291 -2.90 -8.02 27.51
N THR A 292 -2.84 -6.69 27.61
CA THR A 292 -1.67 -5.93 27.17
C THR A 292 -1.62 -4.52 27.75
N ASP A 293 -0.41 -3.96 27.89
CA ASP A 293 -0.20 -2.55 28.17
C ASP A 293 -0.16 -1.66 26.91
N TRP A 294 -0.37 -2.24 25.72
CA TRP A 294 -0.26 -1.53 24.46
C TRP A 294 -1.09 -0.24 24.41
N PRO A 295 -2.37 -0.21 24.89
CA PRO A 295 -3.20 0.98 24.77
C PRO A 295 -2.64 2.29 25.37
N VAL A 296 -1.72 2.18 26.33
CA VAL A 296 -1.07 3.34 26.96
C VAL A 296 0.30 3.68 26.38
N ARG A 297 0.77 2.93 25.37
CA ARG A 297 2.07 3.13 24.72
C ARG A 297 1.94 4.08 23.53
N ALA A 298 3.01 4.82 23.24
CA ALA A 298 3.06 5.77 22.12
C ALA A 298 2.86 5.11 20.74
N SER A 299 3.18 3.81 20.60
CA SER A 299 2.98 3.05 19.37
C SER A 299 1.53 2.72 19.07
N PHE A 300 0.62 2.79 20.04
CA PHE A 300 -0.74 2.28 19.89
C PHE A 300 -1.53 3.07 18.84
N LEU A 301 -1.67 4.39 19.04
CA LEU A 301 -2.38 5.27 18.12
C LEU A 301 -1.84 5.23 16.68
N PRO A 302 -0.53 5.42 16.42
CA PRO A 302 -0.01 5.35 15.06
C PRO A 302 -0.19 3.96 14.44
N THR A 303 -0.05 2.87 15.21
CA THR A 303 -0.29 1.51 14.68
C THR A 303 -1.74 1.35 14.25
N TRP A 304 -2.69 1.74 15.10
CA TRP A 304 -4.11 1.63 14.78
C TRP A 304 -4.53 2.55 13.63
N ALA A 305 -4.00 3.77 13.55
CA ALA A 305 -4.25 4.64 12.40
C ALA A 305 -3.79 3.99 11.08
N GLN A 306 -2.60 3.40 11.06
CA GLN A 306 -2.08 2.70 9.90
C GLN A 306 -2.86 1.40 9.62
N LEU A 307 -3.27 0.68 10.65
CA LEU A 307 -4.04 -0.56 10.54
C LEU A 307 -5.44 -0.31 9.97
N LEU A 308 -6.14 0.71 10.45
CA LEU A 308 -7.45 1.10 9.93
C LEU A 308 -7.35 1.54 8.46
N ALA A 309 -6.36 2.36 8.14
CA ALA A 309 -6.08 2.78 6.78
C ALA A 309 -5.73 1.60 5.86
N TYR A 310 -4.96 0.63 6.36
CA TYR A 310 -4.58 -0.56 5.62
C TYR A 310 -5.76 -1.50 5.40
N ALA A 311 -6.60 -1.70 6.42
CA ALA A 311 -7.78 -2.53 6.34
C ALA A 311 -8.88 -1.92 5.45
N GLY A 312 -8.92 -0.59 5.31
CA GLY A 312 -9.79 0.08 4.34
C GLY A 312 -9.43 -0.21 2.89
N GLN A 313 -8.19 -0.58 2.60
CA GLN A 313 -7.76 -0.83 1.22
C GLN A 313 -8.21 -2.20 0.75
N THR A 314 -9.05 -2.20 -0.28
CA THR A 314 -9.11 -3.32 -1.22
C THR A 314 -7.80 -3.34 -2.01
N GLU A 315 -7.25 -4.54 -2.27
CA GLU A 315 -5.92 -4.79 -2.85
C GLU A 315 -5.29 -3.63 -3.64
N SER A 316 -4.03 -3.33 -3.31
CA SER A 316 -3.19 -2.35 -3.99
C SER A 316 -2.89 -2.81 -5.42
N GLN A 317 -3.90 -2.75 -6.28
CA GLN A 317 -3.66 -2.76 -7.70
C GLN A 317 -2.93 -1.46 -8.05
N PRO A 318 -1.93 -1.52 -8.94
CA PRO A 318 -1.28 -0.32 -9.41
C PRO A 318 -2.35 0.66 -9.90
N ALA A 319 -2.29 1.91 -9.47
CA ALA A 319 -3.13 2.96 -10.01
C ALA A 319 -2.51 3.61 -11.26
N SER A 320 -1.35 3.10 -11.72
CA SER A 320 -0.60 3.55 -12.89
C SER A 320 -0.21 2.36 -13.75
N PHE A 321 -0.51 2.43 -15.05
CA PHE A 321 -0.16 1.42 -16.04
C PHE A 321 0.41 2.08 -17.29
N GLU A 322 1.03 1.26 -18.13
CA GLU A 322 1.55 1.69 -19.43
C GLU A 322 0.53 1.46 -20.54
N CYS A 323 0.52 2.38 -21.49
CA CYS A 323 -0.25 2.27 -22.72
C CYS A 323 0.13 1.00 -23.48
N GLY A 324 -0.86 0.29 -24.01
CA GLY A 324 -0.63 -0.93 -24.78
C GLY A 324 -0.40 -2.18 -23.95
N LEU A 325 -0.37 -2.13 -22.61
CA LEU A 325 -0.37 -3.31 -21.75
C LEU A 325 -1.80 -3.62 -21.25
N PRO A 326 -2.18 -4.90 -21.12
CA PRO A 326 -3.49 -5.26 -20.60
C PRO A 326 -3.59 -4.94 -19.10
N ILE A 327 -4.69 -4.29 -18.71
CA ILE A 327 -5.08 -4.08 -17.32
C ILE A 327 -6.02 -5.23 -16.94
N ALA A 328 -5.50 -6.14 -16.12
CA ALA A 328 -6.30 -7.19 -15.48
C ALA A 328 -6.55 -6.78 -14.02
N ALA A 329 -7.77 -6.38 -13.71
CA ALA A 329 -8.13 -5.88 -12.38
C ALA A 329 -8.42 -7.02 -11.39
N GLY A 330 -7.74 -8.17 -11.45
CA GLY A 330 -8.00 -9.34 -10.58
C GLY A 330 -9.39 -9.99 -10.73
N CYS A 331 -10.31 -9.32 -11.41
CA CYS A 331 -11.68 -9.72 -11.72
C CYS A 331 -12.09 -9.19 -13.11
N SER A 332 -13.20 -9.72 -13.66
CA SER A 332 -13.76 -9.27 -14.95
C SER A 332 -14.11 -7.78 -14.86
N ILE A 333 -13.58 -6.97 -15.76
CA ILE A 333 -13.93 -5.55 -15.86
C ILE A 333 -15.23 -5.47 -16.65
N ASP A 334 -16.27 -4.88 -16.08
CA ASP A 334 -17.60 -4.80 -16.70
C ASP A 334 -17.63 -3.61 -17.67
N HIS A 335 -17.24 -2.43 -17.17
CA HIS A 335 -17.25 -1.19 -17.94
C HIS A 335 -15.98 -0.37 -17.68
N VAL A 336 -15.54 0.37 -18.70
CA VAL A 336 -14.42 1.30 -18.63
C VAL A 336 -14.85 2.64 -19.16
N THR A 337 -14.62 3.71 -18.39
CA THR A 337 -14.88 5.08 -18.82
C THR A 337 -13.59 5.86 -18.93
N GLN A 338 -13.29 6.42 -20.10
CA GLN A 338 -12.19 7.36 -20.26
C GLN A 338 -12.65 8.75 -19.78
N MET A 339 -12.03 9.28 -18.74
CA MET A 339 -12.54 10.46 -18.02
C MET A 339 -12.37 11.77 -18.80
N GLU A 340 -11.41 11.85 -19.72
CA GLU A 340 -11.18 13.07 -20.52
C GLU A 340 -12.18 13.21 -21.67
N THR A 341 -12.52 12.09 -22.32
CA THR A 341 -13.47 12.04 -23.45
C THR A 341 -14.90 11.70 -23.01
N SER A 342 -15.08 11.27 -21.77
CA SER A 342 -16.32 10.66 -21.24
C SER A 342 -16.84 9.50 -22.10
N GLN A 343 -15.94 8.79 -22.79
CA GLN A 343 -16.30 7.63 -23.61
C GLN A 343 -16.31 6.37 -22.76
N ALA A 344 -17.43 5.64 -22.80
CA ALA A 344 -17.57 4.33 -22.17
C ALA A 344 -17.25 3.23 -23.18
N GLN A 345 -16.56 2.19 -22.71
CA GLN A 345 -16.23 0.99 -23.45
C GLN A 345 -16.47 -0.23 -22.56
N ASP A 346 -17.13 -1.25 -23.11
CA ASP A 346 -17.27 -2.52 -22.41
C ASP A 346 -15.94 -3.28 -22.44
N ALA A 347 -15.54 -3.81 -21.30
CA ALA A 347 -14.36 -4.66 -21.20
C ALA A 347 -14.79 -6.13 -21.11
N GLY A 348 -13.95 -7.01 -21.65
CA GLY A 348 -14.21 -8.45 -21.62
C GLY A 348 -13.59 -9.13 -20.41
N PRO A 349 -13.82 -10.45 -20.26
CA PRO A 349 -13.17 -11.27 -19.24
C PRO A 349 -11.64 -11.31 -19.36
N ALA A 350 -11.08 -10.92 -20.52
CA ALA A 350 -9.64 -10.82 -20.77
C ALA A 350 -9.01 -9.51 -20.27
N GLY A 351 -9.79 -8.60 -19.66
CA GLY A 351 -9.34 -7.30 -19.19
C GLY A 351 -9.48 -6.19 -20.24
N PHE A 352 -8.88 -5.04 -19.95
CA PHE A 352 -8.92 -3.85 -20.81
C PHE A 352 -7.52 -3.45 -21.25
N ARG A 353 -7.30 -3.24 -22.56
CA ARG A 353 -6.01 -2.80 -23.10
C ARG A 353 -6.13 -1.35 -23.59
N PRO A 354 -5.68 -0.35 -22.81
CA PRO A 354 -5.70 1.03 -23.23
C PRO A 354 -4.74 1.26 -24.40
N THR A 355 -5.22 1.91 -25.46
CA THR A 355 -4.41 2.28 -26.63
C THR A 355 -3.99 3.75 -26.61
N ARG A 356 -4.46 4.52 -25.63
CA ARG A 356 -4.12 5.92 -25.44
C ARG A 356 -3.76 6.19 -23.98
N PRO A 357 -2.83 7.12 -23.70
CA PRO A 357 -2.61 7.61 -22.35
C PRO A 357 -3.83 8.39 -21.88
N GLY A 358 -4.14 8.34 -20.59
CA GLY A 358 -5.31 9.00 -20.03
C GLY A 358 -5.69 8.52 -18.63
N ALA A 359 -6.72 9.18 -18.10
CA ALA A 359 -7.43 8.74 -16.90
C ALA A 359 -8.59 7.81 -17.26
N TYR A 360 -8.61 6.61 -16.69
CA TYR A 360 -9.62 5.58 -16.91
C TYR A 360 -10.29 5.20 -15.59
N LEU A 361 -11.63 5.15 -15.58
CA LEU A 361 -12.43 4.63 -14.49
C LEU A 361 -12.88 3.21 -14.85
N LEU A 362 -12.41 2.22 -14.10
CA LEU A 362 -12.80 0.82 -14.25
C LEU A 362 -13.96 0.53 -13.31
N GLU A 363 -15.00 -0.12 -13.83
CA GLU A 363 -16.10 -0.68 -13.06
C GLU A 363 -16.03 -2.21 -13.10
N SER A 364 -15.97 -2.85 -11.93
CA SER A 364 -15.92 -4.31 -11.81
C SER A 364 -16.70 -4.76 -10.58
N ALA A 365 -17.70 -5.63 -10.76
CA ALA A 365 -18.56 -6.12 -9.68
C ALA A 365 -19.15 -4.99 -8.80
N GLY A 366 -19.55 -3.88 -9.43
CA GLY A 366 -20.11 -2.70 -8.75
C GLY A 366 -19.08 -1.81 -8.05
N ARG A 367 -17.77 -2.11 -8.14
CA ARG A 367 -16.69 -1.26 -7.64
C ARG A 367 -16.20 -0.32 -8.73
N ARG A 368 -15.79 0.89 -8.33
CA ARG A 368 -15.20 1.91 -9.19
C ARG A 368 -13.76 2.15 -8.81
N GLN A 369 -12.85 2.08 -9.78
CA GLN A 369 -11.42 2.26 -9.57
C GLN A 369 -10.82 3.20 -10.60
N ALA A 370 -10.17 4.26 -10.14
CA ALA A 370 -9.39 5.16 -10.95
C ALA A 370 -8.04 4.54 -11.29
N VAL A 371 -7.70 4.59 -12.57
CA VAL A 371 -6.44 4.12 -13.13
C VAL A 371 -5.88 5.20 -14.06
N ALA A 372 -4.60 5.49 -13.94
CA ALA A 372 -3.85 6.32 -14.86
C ALA A 372 -3.08 5.45 -15.84
N VAL A 373 -3.12 5.81 -17.12
CA VAL A 373 -2.36 5.15 -18.17
C VAL A 373 -1.41 6.16 -18.79
N ASN A 374 -0.13 5.84 -18.81
CA ASN A 374 0.94 6.69 -19.32
C ASN A 374 1.72 6.00 -20.45
N LEU A 375 2.48 6.78 -21.21
CA LEU A 375 3.44 6.23 -22.17
C LEU A 375 4.60 5.55 -21.42
N ASN A 376 5.27 4.60 -22.07
CA ASN A 376 6.45 3.96 -21.49
C ASN A 376 7.59 4.98 -21.41
N GLU A 377 8.28 5.03 -20.26
CA GLU A 377 9.39 5.95 -19.99
C GLU A 377 10.53 5.84 -21.01
N CYS A 378 10.71 4.66 -21.62
CA CYS A 378 11.75 4.42 -22.63
C CYS A 378 11.50 5.20 -23.93
N GLU A 379 10.25 5.50 -24.27
CA GLU A 379 9.90 6.26 -25.49
C GLU A 379 10.40 7.71 -25.45
N SER A 380 10.65 8.25 -24.25
CA SER A 380 11.21 9.60 -24.07
C SER A 380 12.70 9.70 -24.38
N SER A 381 13.41 8.57 -24.50
CA SER A 381 14.84 8.59 -24.77
C SER A 381 15.12 8.42 -26.27
N PRO A 382 15.55 9.48 -26.98
CA PRO A 382 15.87 9.40 -28.41
C PRO A 382 17.11 8.54 -28.71
N LEU A 383 17.89 8.17 -27.68
CA LEU A 383 19.10 7.35 -27.79
C LEU A 383 18.86 5.87 -27.44
N ALA A 384 17.64 5.49 -27.06
CA ALA A 384 17.33 4.16 -26.55
C ALA A 384 16.85 3.15 -27.60
N LEU A 385 16.81 3.51 -28.89
CA LEU A 385 16.65 2.52 -29.94
C LEU A 385 17.86 1.58 -29.91
N ALA A 386 17.62 0.29 -29.69
CA ALA A 386 18.68 -0.71 -29.82
C ALA A 386 19.22 -0.66 -31.27
N GLU A 387 20.53 -0.83 -31.48
CA GLU A 387 21.10 -0.87 -32.83
C GLU A 387 20.48 -1.97 -33.71
N ASP A 388 19.85 -2.98 -33.09
CA ASP A 388 19.15 -4.11 -33.71
C ASP A 388 17.60 -3.99 -33.71
N ASP A 389 17.03 -2.81 -33.41
CA ASP A 389 15.57 -2.64 -33.39
C ASP A 389 15.02 -2.55 -34.82
N ASP A 390 14.37 -3.62 -35.29
CA ASP A 390 13.81 -3.74 -36.65
C ASP A 390 12.49 -2.96 -36.77
N TYR A 391 12.62 -1.64 -36.91
CA TYR A 391 11.48 -0.72 -37.04
C TYR A 391 10.66 -0.94 -38.32
N GLU A 392 11.21 -1.57 -39.36
CA GLU A 392 10.47 -1.90 -40.59
C GLU A 392 9.39 -2.94 -40.33
N HIS A 393 9.66 -3.92 -39.46
CA HIS A 393 8.70 -4.95 -39.07
C HIS A 393 7.51 -4.40 -38.26
N ARG A 394 7.67 -3.30 -37.51
CA ARG A 394 6.58 -2.69 -36.71
C ARG A 394 5.67 -1.76 -37.53
N LEU A 395 6.17 -1.25 -38.65
CA LEU A 395 5.42 -0.40 -39.59
C LEU A 395 4.56 -1.23 -40.56
N CYS A 396 4.97 -2.48 -40.83
CA CYS A 396 4.16 -3.46 -41.56
C CYS A 396 3.18 -4.14 -40.60
N GLY A 397 1.93 -3.67 -40.59
CA GLY A 397 0.86 -4.20 -39.76
C GLY A 397 0.45 -5.63 -40.13
N GLU A 398 1.18 -6.61 -39.61
CA GLU A 398 0.64 -7.96 -39.39
C GLU A 398 0.48 -8.19 -37.88
N GLU A 399 -0.69 -8.71 -37.51
CA GLU A 399 -1.08 -9.06 -36.15
C GLU A 399 -0.03 -9.99 -35.55
N CYS A 400 0.82 -9.45 -34.68
CA CYS A 400 1.77 -10.26 -33.91
C CYS A 400 0.99 -10.97 -32.79
N ASP A 401 0.72 -12.25 -33.00
CA ASP A 401 0.49 -13.22 -31.93
C ASP A 401 1.79 -13.36 -31.12
N VAL A 402 1.91 -12.54 -30.07
CA VAL A 402 3.07 -12.62 -29.17
C VAL A 402 2.85 -13.75 -28.18
N ALA A 403 3.37 -14.93 -28.52
CA ALA A 403 3.63 -15.97 -27.54
C ALA A 403 4.62 -15.42 -26.50
N VAL A 404 4.20 -15.41 -25.24
CA VAL A 404 4.98 -14.95 -24.09
C VAL A 404 6.21 -15.85 -23.91
N ALA A 405 7.32 -15.49 -24.54
CA ALA A 405 8.63 -16.01 -24.19
C ALA A 405 9.12 -15.22 -22.96
N ALA A 406 9.15 -15.89 -21.82
CA ALA A 406 9.73 -15.36 -20.60
C ALA A 406 11.22 -15.06 -20.82
N MET A 407 11.55 -13.79 -21.06
CA MET A 407 12.93 -13.33 -20.90
C MET A 407 13.26 -13.28 -19.40
N PRO A 408 14.36 -13.89 -18.94
CA PRO A 408 14.80 -13.71 -17.57
C PRO A 408 15.18 -12.24 -17.37
N VAL A 409 14.38 -11.54 -16.57
CA VAL A 409 14.71 -10.23 -16.05
C VAL A 409 16.02 -10.36 -15.27
N GLY A 410 17.11 -9.90 -15.88
CA GLY A 410 18.39 -9.73 -15.21
C GLY A 410 18.19 -8.70 -14.11
N ILE A 411 18.12 -9.18 -12.87
CA ILE A 411 18.17 -8.35 -11.66
C ILE A 411 19.38 -7.44 -11.81
N PRO A 412 19.24 -6.09 -11.77
CA PRO A 412 20.39 -5.21 -11.83
C PRO A 412 21.33 -5.60 -10.68
N THR A 413 22.51 -6.08 -11.06
CA THR A 413 23.53 -6.49 -10.11
C THR A 413 23.82 -5.30 -9.21
N ARG A 414 23.39 -5.46 -7.95
CA ARG A 414 23.76 -4.70 -6.76
C ARG A 414 25.14 -4.08 -6.97
N GLY A 415 25.19 -2.75 -7.01
CA GLY A 415 26.43 -1.99 -7.16
C GLY A 415 27.50 -2.59 -6.27
N LYS A 416 28.70 -2.81 -6.83
CA LYS A 416 29.83 -3.48 -6.17
C LYS A 416 30.08 -2.82 -4.81
N ASN A 417 29.56 -3.43 -3.75
CA ASN A 417 29.67 -2.92 -2.39
C ASN A 417 31.14 -3.00 -1.98
N ILE A 418 31.82 -1.86 -1.98
CA ILE A 418 33.24 -1.70 -1.56
C ILE A 418 33.45 -2.11 -0.10
N TRP A 419 32.39 -2.36 0.67
CA TRP A 419 32.45 -2.73 2.09
C TRP A 419 33.30 -3.98 2.37
N TRP A 420 33.39 -4.94 1.44
CA TRP A 420 34.28 -6.10 1.62
C TRP A 420 35.77 -5.71 1.63
N LEU A 421 36.17 -4.67 0.89
CA LEU A 421 37.53 -4.12 0.94
C LEU A 421 37.83 -3.50 2.31
N VAL A 422 36.82 -2.87 2.95
CA VAL A 422 36.95 -2.31 4.30
C VAL A 422 37.19 -3.43 5.32
N ILE A 423 36.47 -4.55 5.23
CA ILE A 423 36.70 -5.72 6.10
C ILE A 423 38.12 -6.28 5.90
N VAL A 424 38.58 -6.41 4.66
CA VAL A 424 39.93 -6.92 4.37
C VAL A 424 41.00 -6.00 4.94
N ILE A 425 40.86 -4.68 4.78
CA ILE A 425 41.80 -3.69 5.34
C ILE A 425 41.80 -3.76 6.87
N ALA A 426 40.62 -3.86 7.51
CA ALA A 426 40.52 -3.99 8.96
C ALA A 426 41.20 -5.27 9.48
N GLY A 427 41.06 -6.40 8.77
CA GLY A 427 41.75 -7.65 9.10
C GLY A 427 43.28 -7.55 9.00
N VAL A 428 43.78 -6.85 7.98
CA VAL A 428 45.23 -6.59 7.84
C VAL A 428 45.75 -5.71 8.99
N PHE A 429 45.02 -4.68 9.39
CA PHE A 429 45.41 -3.85 10.54
C PHE A 429 45.44 -4.65 11.84
N MET A 430 44.43 -5.49 12.08
CA MET A 430 44.34 -6.30 13.30
C MET A 430 45.48 -7.31 13.40
N THR A 431 45.84 -7.96 12.28
CA THR A 431 46.98 -8.89 12.25
C THR A 431 48.32 -8.17 12.37
N ALA A 432 48.46 -6.98 11.78
CA ALA A 432 49.65 -6.14 11.95
C ALA A 432 49.84 -5.72 13.41
N GLU A 433 48.77 -5.32 14.11
CA GLU A 433 48.85 -5.00 15.54
C GLU A 433 49.24 -6.21 16.39
N ILE A 434 48.68 -7.39 16.11
CA ILE A 434 49.05 -8.61 16.85
C ILE A 434 50.55 -8.94 16.68
N VAL A 435 51.09 -8.77 15.47
CA VAL A 435 52.51 -9.01 15.20
C VAL A 435 53.39 -7.95 15.85
N LEU A 436 52.98 -6.68 15.84
CA LEU A 436 53.70 -5.61 16.54
C LEU A 436 53.68 -5.83 18.06
N ALA A 437 52.53 -6.18 18.63
CA ALA A 437 52.37 -6.45 20.06
C ALA A 437 53.27 -7.61 20.52
N ASN A 438 53.39 -8.66 19.71
CA ASN A 438 54.31 -9.77 20.00
C ASN A 438 55.80 -9.40 19.89
N ARG A 439 56.16 -8.34 19.14
CA ARG A 439 57.55 -7.87 19.06
C ARG A 439 57.95 -6.93 20.18
N THR A 440 57.00 -6.25 20.81
CA THR A 440 57.25 -5.38 21.97
C THR A 440 57.23 -6.12 23.32
N ALA A 441 56.92 -7.41 23.32
CA ALA A 441 56.86 -8.26 24.51
C ALA A 441 58.13 -9.11 24.76
N LEU A 442 59.23 -8.81 24.06
CA LEU A 442 60.56 -9.45 24.21
C LEU A 442 61.60 -8.47 24.75
#